data_AF-A0A5N6VF48-F1
#
_entry.id   AF-A0A5N6VF48-F1
#
_cell.length_a   1.000
_cell.length_b   1.000
_cell.length_c   1.000
_cell.angle_alpha   90.00
_cell.angle_beta   90.00
_cell.angle_gamma   90.00
#
_symmetry.space_group_name_H-M   'P 1'
#
loop_
_entity.id
_entity.type
_entity.pdbx_description
1 polymer ?
#
loop_
_entity_poly.entity_id
_entity_poly.type
_entity_poly.pdbx_seq_one_letter_code
_entity_poly.pdbx_strand_id
1 'polypeptide(L)'
;MSPLSFATSFFYLYITGSVFFDTAHYLLHQWSKSQWQFLRWLSWCHQFHHLYYNRSLKFNNRYLRQNAWISLPLEMLSKILGSVVGWFFARSLFTDENGNPDTTPLIVVSAFEFIRTMVVITMSGRDSNHIAFDTVPKDRSWLFVGPEFHALHHVYPDRYMGSMVKLFDWVAGTAYFVRNKRLVLTGGSGAFGRAIEKQLLAEGVKDVRKLSFGKDWTHRDFSRVGPTLEDADILILSHGTKGLDAIDANCNSTICLIELFLEQKAARKGRAGKTVPEVWYVGSEIEIHPAWGIPEIQRYSASKRAFLPYARALYNDPRVIYRHIVPSAFESQMGKAIVSPDWTARVAMWWIRRGACYVPATYTGLAYLNFVKFLCLERPDMGNGSKLKEM
;
A
#
# COMPACT_ATOMS: atom_id res chain seq x y z
N MET A 1 -24.45 19.66 26.13
CA MET A 1 -23.09 19.34 25.65
C MET A 1 -22.55 20.50 24.79
N SER A 2 -21.26 20.83 24.87
CA SER A 2 -20.67 21.90 24.02
C SER A 2 -20.51 21.44 22.57
N PRO A 3 -20.44 22.36 21.57
CA PRO A 3 -20.25 21.98 20.17
C PRO A 3 -18.98 21.15 19.92
N LEU A 4 -17.89 21.47 20.62
CA LEU A 4 -16.64 20.71 20.52
C LEU A 4 -16.80 19.29 21.08
N SER A 5 -17.41 19.15 22.25
CA SER A 5 -17.66 17.84 22.88
C SER A 5 -18.61 16.98 22.03
N PHE A 6 -19.62 17.60 21.40
CA PHE A 6 -20.47 16.92 20.42
C PHE A 6 -19.65 16.42 19.23
N ALA A 7 -18.84 17.30 18.62
CA ALA A 7 -18.04 16.95 17.45
C ALA A 7 -17.05 15.82 17.75
N THR A 8 -16.32 15.90 18.87
CA THR A 8 -15.40 14.84 19.29
C THR A 8 -16.13 13.51 19.50
N SER A 9 -17.27 13.53 20.19
CA SER A 9 -18.07 12.32 20.41
C SER A 9 -18.61 11.74 19.10
N PHE A 10 -19.10 12.59 18.20
CA PHE A 10 -19.57 12.19 16.87
C PHE A 10 -18.46 11.50 16.07
N PHE A 11 -17.28 12.13 15.95
CA PHE A 11 -16.17 11.56 15.19
C PHE A 11 -15.63 10.27 15.82
N TYR A 12 -15.53 10.23 17.15
CA TYR A 12 -15.14 9.02 17.86
C TYR A 12 -16.11 7.87 17.52
N LEU A 13 -17.42 8.09 17.70
CA LEU A 13 -18.44 7.06 17.44
C LEU A 13 -18.43 6.63 15.97
N TYR A 14 -18.32 7.58 15.04
CA TYR A 14 -18.23 7.30 13.61
C TYR A 14 -17.00 6.44 13.26
N ILE A 15 -15.83 6.76 13.83
CA ILE A 15 -14.60 5.98 13.63
C ILE A 15 -14.73 4.59 14.25
N THR A 16 -15.29 4.46 15.46
CA THR A 16 -15.52 3.14 16.07
C THR A 16 -16.48 2.27 15.25
N GLY A 17 -17.54 2.88 14.69
CA GLY A 17 -18.45 2.22 13.74
C GLY A 17 -17.72 1.71 12.51
N SER A 18 -16.85 2.53 11.89
CA SER A 18 -16.02 2.11 10.76
C SER A 18 -15.10 0.94 11.12
N VAL A 19 -14.31 1.05 12.19
CA VAL A 19 -13.33 0.02 12.58
C VAL A 19 -14.01 -1.30 12.93
N PHE A 20 -15.16 -1.24 13.61
CA PHE A 20 -15.95 -2.42 13.90
C PHE A 20 -16.43 -3.09 12.61
N PHE A 21 -16.99 -2.31 11.66
CA PHE A 21 -17.39 -2.85 10.37
C PHE A 21 -16.21 -3.43 9.60
N ASP A 22 -15.05 -2.77 9.58
CA ASP A 22 -13.84 -3.28 8.89
C ASP A 22 -13.40 -4.63 9.47
N THR A 23 -13.50 -4.79 10.79
CA THR A 23 -13.25 -6.05 11.49
C THR A 23 -14.27 -7.11 11.12
N ALA A 24 -15.56 -6.77 11.18
CA ALA A 24 -16.64 -7.67 10.77
C ALA A 24 -16.50 -8.07 9.29
N HIS A 25 -16.12 -7.13 8.43
CA HIS A 25 -15.89 -7.32 7.01
C HIS A 25 -14.76 -8.31 6.74
N TYR A 26 -13.62 -8.15 7.44
CA TYR A 26 -12.55 -9.14 7.41
C TYR A 26 -13.04 -10.54 7.81
N LEU A 27 -13.81 -10.63 8.89
CA LEU A 27 -14.37 -11.89 9.38
C LEU A 27 -15.38 -12.50 8.41
N LEU A 28 -16.22 -11.69 7.76
CA LEU A 28 -17.18 -12.13 6.74
C LEU A 28 -16.48 -12.85 5.58
N HIS A 29 -15.30 -12.38 5.14
CA HIS A 29 -14.50 -13.08 4.15
C HIS A 29 -13.98 -14.43 4.67
N GLN A 30 -13.48 -14.47 5.91
CA GLN A 30 -13.01 -15.73 6.54
C GLN A 30 -14.14 -16.74 6.74
N TRP A 31 -15.35 -16.25 7.08
CA TRP A 31 -16.51 -17.08 7.37
C TRP A 31 -17.13 -17.76 6.15
N SER A 32 -16.72 -17.39 4.94
CA SER A 32 -17.14 -18.08 3.70
C SER A 32 -16.89 -19.60 3.74
N LYS A 33 -15.87 -20.02 4.51
CA LYS A 33 -15.47 -21.42 4.71
C LYS A 33 -15.74 -21.92 6.14
N SER A 34 -16.47 -21.16 6.96
CA SER A 34 -16.78 -21.55 8.33
C SER A 34 -17.57 -22.85 8.38
N GLN A 35 -17.41 -23.64 9.44
CA GLN A 35 -18.22 -24.84 9.69
C GLN A 35 -19.68 -24.49 10.07
N TRP A 36 -19.90 -23.28 10.58
CA TRP A 36 -21.20 -22.83 11.08
C TRP A 36 -22.05 -22.26 9.94
N GLN A 37 -23.25 -22.82 9.73
CA GLN A 37 -24.15 -22.41 8.65
C GLN A 37 -24.51 -20.92 8.73
N PHE A 38 -24.78 -20.41 9.93
CA PHE A 38 -25.11 -19.01 10.15
C PHE A 38 -24.00 -18.05 9.73
N LEU A 39 -22.74 -18.36 10.07
CA LEU A 39 -21.59 -17.52 9.69
C LEU A 39 -21.36 -17.52 8.16
N ARG A 40 -21.56 -18.68 7.52
CA ARG A 40 -21.53 -18.76 6.04
C ARG A 40 -22.66 -17.96 5.41
N TRP A 41 -23.86 -17.96 6.01
CA TRP A 41 -24.99 -17.18 5.53
C TRP A 41 -24.70 -15.67 5.60
N LEU A 42 -24.14 -15.17 6.72
CA LEU A 42 -23.71 -13.77 6.83
C LEU A 42 -22.67 -13.41 5.75
N SER A 43 -21.66 -14.26 5.56
CA SER A 43 -20.66 -14.11 4.50
C SER A 43 -21.30 -14.04 3.11
N TRP A 44 -22.28 -14.90 2.84
CA TRP A 44 -23.02 -14.92 1.58
C TRP A 44 -23.84 -13.65 1.35
N CYS A 45 -24.48 -13.11 2.39
CA CYS A 45 -25.19 -11.82 2.32
C CYS A 45 -24.26 -10.68 1.89
N HIS A 46 -23.07 -10.60 2.49
CA HIS A 46 -22.02 -9.65 2.12
C HIS A 46 -21.53 -9.85 0.67
N GLN A 47 -21.50 -11.09 0.20
CA GLN A 47 -21.00 -11.40 -1.14
C GLN A 47 -21.85 -10.77 -2.25
N PHE A 48 -23.10 -10.39 -2.00
CA PHE A 48 -23.90 -9.65 -2.99
C PHE A 48 -23.29 -8.30 -3.37
N HIS A 49 -22.58 -7.65 -2.47
CA HIS A 49 -21.79 -6.45 -2.79
C HIS A 49 -20.70 -6.72 -3.81
N HIS A 50 -19.89 -7.75 -3.56
CA HIS A 50 -18.83 -8.22 -4.46
C HIS A 50 -19.33 -8.83 -5.77
N LEU A 51 -20.57 -9.31 -5.79
CA LEU A 51 -21.21 -9.80 -7.02
C LEU A 51 -21.81 -8.65 -7.84
N TYR A 52 -22.33 -7.62 -7.16
CA TYR A 52 -22.84 -6.41 -7.79
C TYR A 52 -21.71 -5.56 -8.37
N TYR A 53 -20.70 -5.22 -7.59
CA TYR A 53 -19.47 -4.60 -8.08
C TYR A 53 -18.36 -5.64 -8.01
N ASN A 54 -17.94 -6.18 -9.15
CA ASN A 54 -17.14 -7.40 -9.18
C ASN A 54 -15.63 -7.15 -9.26
N ARG A 55 -14.85 -8.25 -9.16
CA ARG A 55 -13.37 -8.22 -9.29
C ARG A 55 -12.86 -7.65 -10.62
N SER A 56 -13.70 -7.61 -11.65
CA SER A 56 -13.40 -6.97 -12.93
C SER A 56 -13.70 -5.47 -12.94
N LEU A 57 -14.18 -4.93 -11.81
CA LEU A 57 -14.52 -3.53 -11.56
C LEU A 57 -15.65 -3.03 -12.46
N LYS A 58 -16.61 -3.92 -12.70
CA LYS A 58 -17.83 -3.64 -13.47
C LYS A 58 -19.06 -3.97 -12.62
N PHE A 59 -20.12 -3.21 -12.85
CA PHE A 59 -21.40 -3.43 -12.19
C PHE A 59 -22.19 -4.53 -12.88
N ASN A 60 -22.82 -5.40 -12.08
CA ASN A 60 -23.67 -6.48 -12.53
C ASN A 60 -25.09 -6.28 -11.99
N ASN A 61 -25.96 -5.74 -12.84
CA ASN A 61 -27.34 -5.40 -12.47
C ASN A 61 -28.18 -6.61 -12.02
N ARG A 62 -27.74 -7.86 -12.30
CA ARG A 62 -28.39 -9.07 -11.78
C ARG A 62 -28.49 -9.07 -10.25
N TYR A 63 -27.50 -8.48 -9.57
CA TYR A 63 -27.40 -8.46 -8.11
C TYR A 63 -27.81 -7.12 -7.48
N LEU A 64 -28.35 -6.19 -8.27
CA LEU A 64 -28.69 -4.84 -7.80
C LEU A 64 -29.64 -4.87 -6.61
N ARG A 65 -30.71 -5.67 -6.70
CA ARG A 65 -31.72 -5.76 -5.63
C ARG A 65 -31.15 -6.39 -4.36
N GLN A 66 -30.36 -7.45 -4.51
CA GLN A 66 -29.74 -8.13 -3.37
C GLN A 66 -28.71 -7.24 -2.70
N ASN A 67 -27.91 -6.49 -3.48
CA ASN A 67 -27.01 -5.49 -2.91
C ASN A 67 -27.79 -4.43 -2.11
N ALA A 68 -28.85 -3.87 -2.70
CA ALA A 68 -29.66 -2.82 -2.07
C ALA A 68 -30.39 -3.26 -0.80
N TRP A 69 -30.95 -4.46 -0.77
CA TRP A 69 -31.83 -4.91 0.32
C TRP A 69 -31.17 -5.88 1.30
N ILE A 70 -29.98 -6.41 1.00
CA ILE A 70 -29.29 -7.38 1.86
C ILE A 70 -27.91 -6.85 2.26
N SER A 71 -27.02 -6.60 1.29
CA SER A 71 -25.63 -6.25 1.61
C SER A 71 -25.52 -4.86 2.25
N LEU A 72 -26.06 -3.82 1.61
CA LEU A 72 -25.96 -2.45 2.12
C LEU A 72 -26.61 -2.28 3.51
N PRO A 73 -27.80 -2.86 3.80
CA PRO A 73 -28.34 -2.85 5.15
C PRO A 73 -27.49 -3.60 6.17
N LEU A 74 -26.88 -4.74 5.79
CA LEU A 74 -25.96 -5.48 6.67
C LEU A 74 -24.73 -4.64 7.05
N GLU A 75 -24.14 -3.94 6.08
CA GLU A 75 -23.00 -3.04 6.31
C GLU A 75 -23.40 -1.87 7.24
N MET A 76 -24.54 -1.24 6.97
CA MET A 76 -25.09 -0.15 7.77
C MET A 76 -25.33 -0.59 9.23
N LEU A 77 -26.02 -1.72 9.42
CA LEU A 77 -26.28 -2.25 10.76
C LEU A 77 -24.99 -2.56 11.51
N SER A 78 -23.98 -3.09 10.82
CA SER A 78 -22.66 -3.34 11.41
C SER A 78 -21.99 -2.05 11.90
N LYS A 79 -22.05 -0.97 11.12
CA LYS A 79 -21.50 0.34 11.52
C LYS A 79 -22.26 0.96 12.70
N ILE A 80 -23.58 0.87 12.71
CA ILE A 80 -24.42 1.33 13.82
C ILE A 80 -24.10 0.53 15.09
N LEU A 81 -24.02 -0.80 15.01
CA LEU A 81 -23.63 -1.66 16.12
C LEU A 81 -22.24 -1.31 16.64
N GLY A 82 -21.27 -1.06 15.76
CA GLY A 82 -19.94 -0.59 16.14
C GLY A 82 -19.97 0.75 16.89
N SER A 83 -20.82 1.68 16.46
CA SER A 83 -21.02 2.97 17.15
C SER A 83 -21.65 2.77 18.53
N VAL A 84 -22.62 1.85 18.67
CA VAL A 84 -23.21 1.49 19.97
C VAL A 84 -22.16 0.88 20.90
N VAL A 85 -21.33 -0.04 20.40
CA VAL A 85 -20.21 -0.63 21.17
C VAL A 85 -19.21 0.45 21.59
N GLY A 86 -18.86 1.36 20.68
CA GLY A 86 -18.00 2.51 20.97
C GLY A 86 -18.57 3.42 22.05
N TRP A 87 -19.89 3.66 22.04
CA TRP A 87 -20.59 4.42 23.08
C TRP A 87 -20.55 3.71 24.44
N PHE A 88 -20.79 2.39 24.49
CA PHE A 88 -20.63 1.62 25.73
C PHE A 88 -19.21 1.66 26.27
N PHE A 89 -18.20 1.58 25.38
CA PHE A 89 -16.80 1.68 25.77
C PHE A 89 -16.47 3.07 26.34
N ALA A 90 -16.92 4.14 25.68
CA ALA A 90 -16.78 5.49 26.21
C ALA A 90 -17.48 5.64 27.56
N ARG A 91 -18.70 5.10 27.70
CA ARG A 91 -19.42 5.06 28.98
C ARG A 91 -18.59 4.38 30.07
N SER A 92 -17.98 3.24 29.79
CA SER A 92 -17.20 2.50 30.79
C SER A 92 -15.89 3.17 31.19
N LEU A 93 -15.30 4.00 30.32
CA LEU A 93 -14.03 4.68 30.60
C LEU A 93 -14.22 6.05 31.26
N PHE A 94 -15.31 6.74 30.93
CA PHE A 94 -15.57 8.12 31.39
C PHE A 94 -16.65 8.17 32.47
N THR A 95 -17.02 7.03 33.06
CA THR A 95 -17.79 7.01 34.31
C THR A 95 -16.91 7.49 35.46
N ASP A 96 -16.94 8.80 35.70
CA ASP A 96 -16.73 9.34 37.05
C ASP A 96 -17.76 10.45 37.35
N GLU A 97 -18.45 10.25 38.47
CA GLU A 97 -19.40 11.06 39.26
C GLU A 97 -20.54 11.88 38.60
N ASN A 98 -20.56 12.21 37.30
CA ASN A 98 -21.48 13.24 36.74
C ASN A 98 -22.43 12.81 35.59
N GLY A 99 -22.71 11.51 35.43
CA GLY A 99 -23.82 11.03 34.60
C GLY A 99 -23.44 10.32 33.30
N ASN A 100 -24.44 9.64 32.69
CA ASN A 100 -24.26 8.86 31.47
C ASN A 100 -23.80 9.75 30.30
N PRO A 101 -22.89 9.28 29.41
CA PRO A 101 -22.53 10.03 28.22
C PRO A 101 -23.77 10.31 27.37
N ASP A 102 -23.87 11.55 26.89
CA ASP A 102 -24.99 12.03 26.07
C ASP A 102 -25.25 11.06 24.90
N THR A 103 -26.51 10.65 24.73
CA THR A 103 -26.92 9.75 23.64
C THR A 103 -27.11 10.47 22.32
N THR A 104 -27.15 11.81 22.33
CA THR A 104 -27.39 12.63 21.14
C THR A 104 -26.38 12.35 20.02
N PRO A 105 -25.05 12.31 20.24
CA PRO A 105 -24.09 11.91 19.20
C PRO A 105 -24.37 10.54 18.59
N LEU A 106 -24.74 9.55 19.40
CA LEU A 106 -25.03 8.21 18.93
C LEU A 106 -26.25 8.18 18.02
N ILE A 107 -27.32 8.90 18.40
CA ILE A 107 -28.53 9.03 17.57
C ILE A 107 -28.19 9.71 16.25
N VAL A 108 -27.42 10.80 16.29
CA VAL A 108 -27.05 11.56 15.08
C VAL A 108 -26.14 10.74 14.15
N VAL A 109 -25.13 10.03 14.69
CA VAL A 109 -24.28 9.12 13.88
C VAL A 109 -25.12 8.00 13.26
N SER A 110 -26.05 7.41 14.02
CA SER A 110 -26.92 6.34 13.51
C SER A 110 -27.85 6.83 12.40
N ALA A 111 -28.44 8.02 12.57
CA ALA A 111 -29.25 8.66 11.54
C ALA A 111 -28.41 9.00 10.30
N PHE A 112 -27.19 9.49 10.48
CA PHE A 112 -26.26 9.76 9.39
C PHE A 112 -25.92 8.49 8.59
N GLU A 113 -25.58 7.39 9.26
CA GLU A 113 -25.31 6.10 8.63
C GLU A 113 -26.52 5.56 7.84
N PHE A 114 -27.71 5.72 8.41
CA PHE A 114 -28.96 5.36 7.75
C PHE A 114 -29.20 6.20 6.48
N ILE A 115 -29.14 7.52 6.61
CA ILE A 115 -29.33 8.45 5.48
C ILE A 115 -28.30 8.19 4.39
N ARG A 116 -27.02 8.04 4.75
CA ARG A 116 -25.95 7.72 3.78
C ARG A 116 -26.27 6.44 3.01
N THR A 117 -26.69 5.39 3.70
CA THR A 117 -27.04 4.11 3.07
C THR A 117 -28.24 4.25 2.13
N MET A 118 -29.27 5.01 2.52
CA MET A 118 -30.42 5.29 1.66
C MET A 118 -29.99 6.06 0.39
N VAL A 119 -29.11 7.05 0.52
CA VAL A 119 -28.54 7.76 -0.64
C VAL A 119 -27.77 6.80 -1.56
N VAL A 120 -26.97 5.88 -1.02
CA VAL A 120 -26.27 4.87 -1.83
C VAL A 120 -27.27 3.97 -2.57
N ILE A 121 -28.35 3.55 -1.91
CA ILE A 121 -29.40 2.73 -2.53
C ILE A 121 -30.13 3.50 -3.64
N THR A 122 -30.47 4.77 -3.45
CA THR A 122 -31.13 5.59 -4.49
C THR A 122 -30.20 5.85 -5.67
N MET A 123 -28.89 5.93 -5.43
CA MET A 123 -27.85 5.94 -6.46
C MET A 123 -27.57 4.55 -7.06
N SER A 124 -28.45 3.56 -6.82
CA SER A 124 -28.30 2.19 -7.32
C SER A 124 -26.98 1.53 -6.90
N GLY A 125 -26.43 1.86 -5.73
CA GLY A 125 -25.15 1.34 -5.26
C GLY A 125 -23.92 1.96 -5.93
N ARG A 126 -24.07 3.04 -6.70
CA ARG A 126 -22.98 3.73 -7.41
C ARG A 126 -22.65 5.04 -6.72
N ASP A 127 -21.96 4.95 -5.59
CA ASP A 127 -21.49 6.11 -4.83
C ASP A 127 -20.09 6.55 -5.25
N SER A 128 -19.52 7.53 -4.55
CA SER A 128 -18.18 8.05 -4.81
C SER A 128 -17.04 7.04 -4.61
N ASN A 129 -17.29 5.92 -3.90
CA ASN A 129 -16.31 4.85 -3.70
C ASN A 129 -16.50 3.69 -4.68
N HIS A 130 -17.64 3.63 -5.38
CA HIS A 130 -17.96 2.65 -6.40
C HIS A 130 -17.91 3.28 -7.80
N ILE A 131 -16.68 3.43 -8.31
CA ILE A 131 -16.42 3.94 -9.65
C ILE A 131 -15.78 2.83 -10.47
N ALA A 132 -16.26 2.62 -11.70
CA ALA A 132 -15.69 1.60 -12.57
C ALA A 132 -14.27 2.01 -13.03
N PHE A 133 -13.32 1.09 -12.89
CA PHE A 133 -11.97 1.26 -13.39
C PHE A 133 -11.61 0.16 -14.39
N ASP A 134 -10.86 0.51 -15.42
CA ASP A 134 -10.19 -0.49 -16.25
C ASP A 134 -8.89 -0.97 -15.58
N THR A 135 -8.17 -0.03 -14.97
CA THR A 135 -7.01 -0.25 -14.10
C THR A 135 -7.12 0.68 -12.90
N VAL A 136 -6.98 0.14 -11.70
CA VAL A 136 -7.04 0.94 -10.46
C VAL A 136 -5.78 1.80 -10.36
N PRO A 137 -5.91 3.14 -10.31
CA PRO A 137 -4.76 4.01 -10.13
C PRO A 137 -4.20 3.89 -8.70
N LYS A 138 -3.01 4.43 -8.47
CA LYS A 138 -2.42 4.48 -7.14
C LYS A 138 -3.32 5.26 -6.18
N ASP A 139 -3.68 4.62 -5.08
CA ASP A 139 -4.32 5.24 -3.94
C ASP A 139 -3.40 6.29 -3.29
N ARG A 140 -3.88 7.52 -3.19
CA ARG A 140 -3.10 8.68 -2.70
C ARG A 140 -3.32 8.97 -1.23
N SER A 141 -4.39 8.44 -0.64
CA SER A 141 -4.78 8.78 0.71
C SER A 141 -4.06 7.86 1.69
N TRP A 142 -3.38 8.44 2.68
CA TRP A 142 -2.76 7.63 3.73
C TRP A 142 -3.82 7.10 4.71
N LEU A 143 -4.76 7.95 5.15
CA LEU A 143 -5.68 7.68 6.27
C LEU A 143 -7.09 7.26 5.85
N PHE A 144 -7.65 7.92 4.84
CA PHE A 144 -9.05 7.72 4.43
C PHE A 144 -9.17 6.78 3.24
N VAL A 145 -10.24 6.01 3.22
CA VAL A 145 -10.60 5.12 2.11
C VAL A 145 -11.28 5.95 1.02
N GLY A 146 -10.70 5.89 -0.18
CA GLY A 146 -11.29 6.47 -1.39
C GLY A 146 -11.64 5.38 -2.41
N PRO A 147 -12.14 5.76 -3.61
CA PRO A 147 -12.56 4.81 -4.64
C PRO A 147 -11.43 3.87 -5.09
N GLU A 148 -10.18 4.33 -5.11
CA GLU A 148 -9.03 3.50 -5.48
C GLU A 148 -8.81 2.36 -4.48
N PHE A 149 -8.80 2.68 -3.19
CA PHE A 149 -8.59 1.69 -2.13
C PHE A 149 -9.74 0.68 -2.08
N HIS A 150 -10.98 1.17 -2.23
CA HIS A 150 -12.16 0.30 -2.30
C HIS A 150 -12.14 -0.58 -3.55
N ALA A 151 -11.71 -0.05 -4.70
CA ALA A 151 -11.54 -0.87 -5.90
C ALA A 151 -10.45 -1.95 -5.70
N LEU A 152 -9.35 -1.66 -5.01
CA LEU A 152 -8.34 -2.67 -4.65
C LEU A 152 -8.93 -3.79 -3.78
N HIS A 153 -9.84 -3.47 -2.87
CA HIS A 153 -10.59 -4.48 -2.12
C HIS A 153 -11.38 -5.41 -3.05
N HIS A 154 -12.10 -4.86 -4.03
CA HIS A 154 -12.83 -5.68 -5.01
C HIS A 154 -11.89 -6.53 -5.88
N VAL A 155 -10.72 -6.02 -6.27
CA VAL A 155 -9.72 -6.83 -6.99
C VAL A 155 -9.17 -7.95 -6.09
N TYR A 156 -8.92 -7.66 -4.82
CA TYR A 156 -8.34 -8.58 -3.83
C TYR A 156 -9.18 -8.63 -2.55
N PRO A 157 -10.30 -9.37 -2.53
CA PRO A 157 -11.28 -9.31 -1.42
C PRO A 157 -10.75 -9.71 -0.04
N ASP A 158 -9.66 -10.46 0.03
CA ASP A 158 -9.02 -10.80 1.32
C ASP A 158 -8.07 -9.70 1.84
N ARG A 159 -7.98 -8.54 1.17
CA ARG A 159 -7.12 -7.40 1.50
C ARG A 159 -7.89 -6.08 1.39
N TYR A 160 -7.28 -4.99 1.86
CA TYR A 160 -7.85 -3.63 1.78
C TYR A 160 -9.24 -3.53 2.44
N MET A 161 -9.32 -3.78 3.75
CA MET A 161 -10.59 -4.02 4.46
C MET A 161 -11.33 -2.75 4.87
N GLY A 162 -10.60 -1.64 5.00
CA GLY A 162 -11.13 -0.36 5.46
C GLY A 162 -12.29 0.13 4.63
N SER A 163 -13.31 0.63 5.32
CA SER A 163 -14.54 1.17 4.72
C SER A 163 -14.58 2.70 4.67
N MET A 164 -14.04 3.38 5.68
CA MET A 164 -13.91 4.85 5.72
C MET A 164 -12.50 5.28 6.12
N VAL A 165 -11.93 4.65 7.14
CA VAL A 165 -10.54 4.85 7.58
C VAL A 165 -9.75 3.57 7.41
N LYS A 166 -8.44 3.67 7.21
CA LYS A 166 -7.53 2.52 7.00
C LYS A 166 -6.94 1.98 8.29
N LEU A 167 -7.52 2.34 9.44
CA LEU A 167 -6.96 2.01 10.75
C LEU A 167 -6.87 0.49 10.97
N PHE A 168 -7.91 -0.26 10.59
CA PHE A 168 -7.88 -1.72 10.63
C PHE A 168 -6.71 -2.26 9.80
N ASP A 169 -6.55 -1.80 8.56
CA ASP A 169 -5.48 -2.25 7.67
C ASP A 169 -4.08 -1.90 8.17
N TRP A 170 -3.91 -0.78 8.88
CA TRP A 170 -2.65 -0.45 9.52
C TRP A 170 -2.34 -1.38 10.68
N VAL A 171 -3.32 -1.75 11.49
CA VAL A 171 -3.09 -2.64 12.63
C VAL A 171 -2.85 -4.06 12.12
N ALA A 172 -3.74 -4.58 11.27
CA ALA A 172 -3.73 -5.93 10.75
C ALA A 172 -2.71 -6.17 9.62
N GLY A 173 -2.24 -5.10 8.96
CA GLY A 173 -1.32 -5.20 7.83
C GLY A 173 -1.97 -5.79 6.58
N THR A 174 -3.15 -5.28 6.18
CA THR A 174 -3.92 -5.78 5.03
C THR A 174 -3.95 -4.86 3.82
N ALA A 175 -3.28 -3.71 3.86
CA ALA A 175 -3.24 -2.70 2.78
C ALA A 175 -2.20 -3.00 1.68
N TYR A 176 -2.01 -4.27 1.32
CA TYR A 176 -1.08 -4.72 0.29
C TYR A 176 -1.53 -6.05 -0.32
N PHE A 177 -1.02 -6.37 -1.52
CA PHE A 177 -1.20 -7.69 -2.12
C PHE A 177 -0.01 -8.09 -2.97
N VAL A 178 0.69 -9.16 -2.57
CA VAL A 178 1.81 -9.75 -3.33
C VAL A 178 1.61 -11.24 -3.67
N ARG A 179 0.62 -11.89 -3.07
CA ARG A 179 0.36 -13.32 -3.30
C ARG A 179 0.09 -13.59 -4.78
N ASN A 180 0.66 -14.66 -5.32
CA ASN A 180 0.58 -15.05 -6.73
C ASN A 180 1.15 -14.02 -7.73
N LYS A 181 1.77 -12.92 -7.29
CA LYS A 181 2.49 -12.00 -8.18
C LYS A 181 3.85 -12.57 -8.58
N ARG A 182 4.32 -12.22 -9.77
CA ARG A 182 5.67 -12.50 -10.25
C ARG A 182 6.55 -11.30 -9.97
N LEU A 183 7.74 -11.51 -9.43
CA LEU A 183 8.64 -10.43 -9.06
C LEU A 183 9.95 -10.57 -9.81
N VAL A 184 10.55 -9.43 -10.14
CA VAL A 184 11.92 -9.34 -10.63
C VAL A 184 12.76 -8.60 -9.60
N LEU A 185 13.91 -9.15 -9.26
CA LEU A 185 14.79 -8.65 -8.22
C LEU A 185 16.21 -8.48 -8.76
N THR A 186 16.70 -7.25 -8.78
CA THR A 186 18.15 -6.99 -8.95
C THR A 186 18.84 -7.01 -7.60
N GLY A 187 20.12 -7.36 -7.55
CA GLY A 187 20.85 -7.47 -6.28
C GLY A 187 20.38 -8.64 -5.41
N GLY A 188 19.72 -9.64 -6.00
CA GLY A 188 19.17 -10.80 -5.30
C GLY A 188 20.22 -11.71 -4.62
N SER A 189 21.48 -11.61 -5.02
CA SER A 189 22.61 -12.26 -4.34
C SER A 189 23.14 -11.44 -3.16
N GLY A 190 22.70 -10.20 -2.97
CA GLY A 190 23.08 -9.34 -1.85
C GLY A 190 22.38 -9.70 -0.55
N ALA A 191 22.86 -9.14 0.57
CA ALA A 191 22.33 -9.43 1.90
C ALA A 191 20.83 -9.09 2.03
N PHE A 192 20.43 -7.87 1.64
CA PHE A 192 19.01 -7.48 1.63
C PHE A 192 18.20 -8.26 0.60
N GLY A 193 18.74 -8.45 -0.62
CA GLY A 193 18.07 -9.19 -1.70
C GLY A 193 17.63 -10.59 -1.28
N ARG A 194 18.51 -11.37 -0.64
CA ARG A 194 18.15 -12.70 -0.10
C ARG A 194 17.12 -12.62 1.02
N ALA A 195 17.26 -11.64 1.92
CA ALA A 195 16.36 -11.48 3.06
C ALA A 195 14.94 -11.07 2.63
N ILE A 196 14.80 -10.16 1.67
CA ILE A 196 13.49 -9.74 1.16
C ILE A 196 12.83 -10.83 0.32
N GLU A 197 13.59 -11.57 -0.48
CA GLU A 197 13.10 -12.74 -1.21
C GLU A 197 12.49 -13.77 -0.26
N LYS A 198 13.18 -14.08 0.85
CA LYS A 198 12.65 -14.99 1.89
C LYS A 198 11.32 -14.51 2.45
N GLN A 199 11.17 -13.21 2.73
CA GLN A 199 9.89 -12.65 3.20
C GLN A 199 8.80 -12.75 2.12
N LEU A 200 9.14 -12.47 0.86
CA LEU A 200 8.20 -12.50 -0.27
C LEU A 200 7.70 -13.92 -0.57
N LEU A 201 8.60 -14.91 -0.54
CA LEU A 201 8.22 -16.33 -0.68
C LEU A 201 7.26 -16.77 0.43
N ALA A 202 7.47 -16.32 1.67
CA ALA A 202 6.55 -16.58 2.78
C ALA A 202 5.17 -15.94 2.60
N GLU A 203 5.06 -14.87 1.82
CA GLU A 203 3.79 -14.23 1.45
C GLU A 203 3.02 -14.97 0.32
N GLY A 204 3.65 -15.98 -0.27
CA GLY A 204 3.08 -16.78 -1.36
C GLY A 204 3.14 -16.08 -2.71
N VAL A 205 4.20 -15.33 -2.99
CA VAL A 205 4.49 -14.86 -4.36
C VAL A 205 4.67 -16.05 -5.30
N LYS A 206 4.33 -15.89 -6.58
CA LYS A 206 4.37 -16.99 -7.56
C LYS A 206 5.79 -17.37 -7.95
N ASP A 207 6.63 -16.36 -8.17
CA ASP A 207 8.00 -16.51 -8.67
C ASP A 207 8.81 -15.25 -8.34
N VAL A 208 10.10 -15.41 -8.07
CA VAL A 208 11.06 -14.32 -7.88
C VAL A 208 12.24 -14.55 -8.82
N ARG A 209 12.27 -13.81 -9.94
CA ARG A 209 13.34 -13.88 -10.93
C ARG A 209 14.44 -12.90 -10.58
N LYS A 210 15.67 -13.39 -10.48
CA LYS A 210 16.83 -12.54 -10.16
C LYS A 210 17.51 -12.08 -11.44
N LEU A 211 17.85 -10.80 -11.49
CA LEU A 211 18.70 -10.22 -12.53
C LEU A 211 20.07 -9.90 -11.94
N SER A 212 21.10 -10.56 -12.47
CA SER A 212 22.49 -10.45 -12.05
C SER A 212 23.27 -9.50 -12.94
N PHE A 213 23.94 -8.52 -12.30
CA PHE A 213 24.89 -7.64 -12.97
C PHE A 213 26.07 -8.43 -13.56
N GLY A 214 26.51 -8.08 -14.77
CA GLY A 214 27.57 -8.76 -15.51
C GLY A 214 27.12 -10.01 -16.28
N LYS A 215 25.91 -10.52 -16.01
CA LYS A 215 25.32 -11.67 -16.72
C LYS A 215 24.10 -11.28 -17.54
N ASP A 216 23.12 -10.69 -16.87
CA ASP A 216 21.83 -10.34 -17.46
C ASP A 216 21.78 -8.88 -17.91
N TRP A 217 22.59 -8.02 -17.29
CA TRP A 217 22.72 -6.61 -17.66
C TRP A 217 24.05 -6.02 -17.18
N THR A 218 24.44 -4.89 -17.76
CA THR A 218 25.59 -4.07 -17.35
C THR A 218 25.19 -2.59 -17.34
N HIS A 219 26.09 -1.69 -16.93
CA HIS A 219 25.81 -0.24 -16.96
C HIS A 219 25.49 0.30 -18.36
N ARG A 220 25.82 -0.44 -19.44
CA ARG A 220 25.63 -0.03 -20.83
C ARG A 220 24.77 -0.96 -21.67
N ASP A 221 24.40 -2.12 -21.13
CA ASP A 221 23.64 -3.14 -21.88
C ASP A 221 22.53 -3.73 -21.03
N PHE A 222 21.30 -3.47 -21.45
CA PHE A 222 20.06 -3.97 -20.86
C PHE A 222 19.25 -4.83 -21.85
N SER A 223 19.81 -5.18 -23.01
CA SER A 223 19.10 -5.86 -24.10
C SER A 223 18.43 -7.17 -23.68
N ARG A 224 18.97 -7.84 -22.64
CA ARG A 224 18.51 -9.15 -22.17
C ARG A 224 17.44 -9.09 -21.07
N VAL A 225 17.13 -7.91 -20.51
CA VAL A 225 16.20 -7.82 -19.36
C VAL A 225 14.73 -7.78 -19.78
N GLY A 226 14.43 -7.31 -21.00
CA GLY A 226 13.06 -7.08 -21.49
C GLY A 226 12.10 -8.26 -21.28
N PRO A 227 12.43 -9.48 -21.75
CA PRO A 227 11.57 -10.66 -21.59
C PRO A 227 11.28 -11.01 -20.11
N THR A 228 12.24 -10.73 -19.23
CA THR A 228 12.06 -10.99 -17.79
C THR A 228 11.13 -9.97 -17.14
N LEU A 229 11.18 -8.70 -17.59
CA LEU A 229 10.36 -7.60 -17.08
C LEU A 229 8.91 -7.63 -17.60
N GLU A 230 8.68 -8.10 -18.83
CA GLU A 230 7.36 -8.18 -19.45
C GLU A 230 6.35 -8.96 -18.60
N ASP A 231 6.82 -10.04 -17.97
CA ASP A 231 5.99 -10.96 -17.21
C ASP A 231 5.89 -10.65 -15.70
N ALA A 232 6.65 -9.66 -15.22
CA ALA A 232 6.74 -9.32 -13.80
C ALA A 232 5.64 -8.36 -13.34
N ASP A 233 5.04 -8.55 -12.18
CA ASP A 233 4.09 -7.60 -11.60
C ASP A 233 4.81 -6.52 -10.77
N ILE A 234 5.93 -6.89 -10.15
CA ILE A 234 6.72 -6.02 -9.26
C ILE A 234 8.20 -6.07 -9.66
N LEU A 235 8.82 -4.90 -9.83
CA LEU A 235 10.28 -4.76 -9.97
C LEU A 235 10.90 -4.29 -8.65
N ILE A 236 11.87 -5.01 -8.13
CA ILE A 236 12.62 -4.68 -6.91
C ILE A 236 14.08 -4.38 -7.27
N LEU A 237 14.51 -3.17 -6.92
CA LEU A 237 15.82 -2.61 -7.21
C LEU A 237 16.65 -2.58 -5.92
N SER A 238 17.40 -3.67 -5.69
CA SER A 238 18.23 -3.83 -4.48
C SER A 238 19.73 -3.94 -4.76
N HIS A 239 20.14 -3.73 -6.01
CA HIS A 239 21.55 -3.60 -6.36
C HIS A 239 22.10 -2.24 -5.89
N GLY A 240 23.41 -2.21 -5.65
CA GLY A 240 24.12 -0.97 -5.39
C GLY A 240 25.56 -1.18 -4.97
N THR A 241 26.34 -0.11 -5.00
CA THR A 241 27.77 -0.11 -4.68
C THR A 241 28.19 1.21 -4.05
N LYS A 242 29.29 1.17 -3.28
CA LYS A 242 30.01 2.36 -2.80
C LYS A 242 31.25 2.69 -3.63
N GLY A 243 31.52 1.87 -4.65
CA GLY A 243 32.70 1.94 -5.51
C GLY A 243 32.75 3.17 -6.41
N LEU A 244 33.65 3.13 -7.39
CA LEU A 244 33.83 4.22 -8.36
C LEU A 244 32.63 4.35 -9.31
N ASP A 245 31.92 3.26 -9.54
CA ASP A 245 30.74 3.15 -10.39
C ASP A 245 29.42 3.42 -9.63
N ALA A 246 29.49 4.07 -8.45
CA ALA A 246 28.32 4.29 -7.59
C ALA A 246 27.18 5.04 -8.30
N ILE A 247 27.49 6.04 -9.16
CA ILE A 247 26.49 6.79 -9.92
C ILE A 247 25.79 5.86 -10.93
N ASP A 248 26.55 5.09 -11.69
CA ASP A 248 26.00 4.18 -12.69
C ASP A 248 25.15 3.08 -12.05
N ALA A 249 25.62 2.49 -10.96
CA ALA A 249 24.92 1.44 -10.24
C ALA A 249 23.69 1.94 -9.46
N ASN A 250 23.80 3.02 -8.70
CA ASN A 250 22.73 3.41 -7.76
C ASN A 250 21.69 4.36 -8.38
N CYS A 251 22.01 4.98 -9.53
CA CYS A 251 21.17 5.96 -10.21
C CYS A 251 20.89 5.58 -11.67
N ASN A 252 21.89 5.59 -12.57
CA ASN A 252 21.65 5.49 -14.02
C ASN A 252 21.00 4.16 -14.41
N SER A 253 21.56 3.04 -13.97
CA SER A 253 21.00 1.71 -14.22
C SER A 253 19.65 1.48 -13.54
N THR A 254 19.45 2.05 -12.36
CA THR A 254 18.15 2.03 -11.66
C THR A 254 17.08 2.71 -12.51
N ILE A 255 17.37 3.92 -13.04
CA ILE A 255 16.44 4.63 -13.92
C ILE A 255 16.15 3.81 -15.17
N CYS A 256 17.19 3.32 -15.87
CA CYS A 256 17.03 2.53 -17.09
C CYS A 256 16.16 1.28 -16.88
N LEU A 257 16.39 0.52 -15.80
CA LEU A 257 15.60 -0.66 -15.47
C LEU A 257 14.13 -0.32 -15.16
N ILE A 258 13.86 0.80 -14.50
CA ILE A 258 12.49 1.26 -14.24
C ILE A 258 11.80 1.63 -15.55
N GLU A 259 12.47 2.40 -16.41
CA GLU A 259 11.90 2.83 -17.68
C GLU A 259 11.58 1.64 -18.58
N LEU A 260 12.52 0.72 -18.73
CA LEU A 260 12.29 -0.53 -19.47
C LEU A 260 11.11 -1.30 -18.89
N PHE A 261 11.03 -1.43 -17.57
CA PHE A 261 9.91 -2.13 -16.94
C PHE A 261 8.57 -1.44 -17.25
N LEU A 262 8.49 -0.13 -17.09
CA LEU A 262 7.26 0.64 -17.35
C LEU A 262 6.87 0.63 -18.84
N GLU A 263 7.85 0.69 -19.75
CA GLU A 263 7.64 0.55 -21.19
C GLU A 263 7.07 -0.83 -21.55
N GLN A 264 7.62 -1.91 -21.00
CA GLN A 264 7.09 -3.26 -21.21
C GLN A 264 5.64 -3.37 -20.69
N LYS A 265 5.30 -2.68 -19.59
CA LYS A 265 3.92 -2.64 -19.08
C LYS A 265 2.98 -1.84 -19.96
N ALA A 266 3.44 -0.71 -20.50
CA ALA A 266 2.66 0.11 -21.41
C ALA A 266 2.44 -0.57 -22.77
N ALA A 267 3.43 -1.31 -23.27
CA ALA A 267 3.38 -1.99 -24.57
C ALA A 267 2.47 -3.24 -24.58
N ARG A 268 2.09 -3.76 -23.41
CA ARG A 268 1.32 -5.00 -23.27
C ARG A 268 -0.14 -4.83 -23.73
N LYS A 269 -0.38 -4.96 -25.04
CA LYS A 269 -1.73 -4.94 -25.64
C LYS A 269 -2.58 -6.11 -25.15
N GLY A 270 -3.82 -5.84 -24.72
CA GLY A 270 -4.83 -6.87 -24.41
C GLY A 270 -4.74 -7.54 -23.03
N ARG A 271 -3.75 -7.21 -22.20
CA ARG A 271 -3.60 -7.71 -20.81
C ARG A 271 -3.30 -6.56 -19.82
N ALA A 272 -4.04 -5.47 -19.90
CA ALA A 272 -3.98 -4.44 -18.86
C ALA A 272 -4.35 -5.07 -17.51
N GLY A 273 -3.41 -5.08 -16.58
CA GLY A 273 -3.65 -5.57 -15.23
C GLY A 273 -4.72 -4.72 -14.55
N LYS A 274 -5.47 -5.30 -13.61
CA LYS A 274 -6.45 -4.53 -12.82
C LYS A 274 -5.80 -3.53 -11.87
N THR A 275 -4.50 -3.65 -11.66
CA THR A 275 -3.69 -2.72 -10.86
C THR A 275 -2.52 -2.21 -11.66
N VAL A 276 -2.11 -0.98 -11.38
CA VAL A 276 -0.88 -0.38 -11.88
C VAL A 276 0.37 -1.23 -11.52
N PRO A 277 1.45 -1.16 -12.33
CA PRO A 277 2.71 -1.79 -11.99
C PRO A 277 3.32 -1.23 -10.71
N GLU A 278 4.19 -2.01 -10.08
CA GLU A 278 4.79 -1.66 -8.79
C GLU A 278 6.32 -1.76 -8.86
N VAL A 279 7.00 -0.75 -8.30
CA VAL A 279 8.46 -0.62 -8.30
C VAL A 279 8.94 -0.36 -6.89
N TRP A 280 9.85 -1.18 -6.37
CA TRP A 280 10.44 -1.01 -5.04
C TRP A 280 11.92 -0.67 -5.20
N TYR A 281 12.34 0.48 -4.70
CA TYR A 281 13.73 0.90 -4.70
C TYR A 281 14.32 0.83 -3.30
N VAL A 282 15.50 0.23 -3.17
CA VAL A 282 16.27 0.23 -1.92
C VAL A 282 17.21 1.44 -1.91
N GLY A 283 16.75 2.50 -1.26
CA GLY A 283 17.52 3.69 -0.93
C GLY A 283 18.45 3.46 0.26
N SER A 284 18.73 4.53 1.01
CA SER A 284 19.51 4.46 2.26
C SER A 284 19.41 5.76 3.03
N GLU A 285 19.55 5.69 4.36
CA GLU A 285 19.68 6.91 5.19
C GLU A 285 20.83 7.84 4.78
N ILE A 286 21.78 7.36 3.97
CA ILE A 286 22.83 8.20 3.40
C ILE A 286 22.31 9.38 2.55
N GLU A 287 21.06 9.29 2.09
CA GLU A 287 20.37 10.33 1.34
C GLU A 287 20.20 11.64 2.14
N ILE A 288 20.19 11.56 3.47
CA ILE A 288 20.16 12.72 4.37
C ILE A 288 21.44 12.87 5.19
N HIS A 289 22.18 11.78 5.38
CA HIS A 289 23.37 11.76 6.22
C HIS A 289 24.54 12.62 5.64
N PRO A 290 25.25 13.41 6.45
CA PRO A 290 26.48 14.10 6.02
C PRO A 290 27.61 13.10 5.77
N ALA A 291 28.33 13.20 4.66
CA ALA A 291 29.36 12.22 4.30
C ALA A 291 30.70 12.34 5.07
N TRP A 292 30.78 13.26 6.04
CA TRP A 292 31.92 13.51 6.94
C TRP A 292 33.32 13.46 6.31
N GLY A 293 33.45 13.89 5.05
CA GLY A 293 34.74 13.94 4.35
C GLY A 293 35.28 12.59 3.86
N ILE A 294 34.59 11.47 4.08
CA ILE A 294 35.05 10.14 3.64
C ILE A 294 34.72 9.96 2.14
N PRO A 295 35.71 9.83 1.23
CA PRO A 295 35.45 9.88 -0.21
C PRO A 295 34.48 8.82 -0.72
N GLU A 296 34.58 7.60 -0.18
CA GLU A 296 33.68 6.50 -0.51
C GLU A 296 32.22 6.81 -0.12
N ILE A 297 32.02 7.35 1.09
CA ILE A 297 30.70 7.72 1.59
C ILE A 297 30.15 8.93 0.82
N GLN A 298 31.01 9.87 0.42
CA GLN A 298 30.62 10.99 -0.43
C GLN A 298 30.11 10.52 -1.79
N ARG A 299 30.84 9.60 -2.46
CA ARG A 299 30.37 8.99 -3.73
C ARG A 299 29.04 8.26 -3.55
N TYR A 300 28.93 7.44 -2.50
CA TYR A 300 27.71 6.70 -2.21
C TYR A 300 26.52 7.64 -1.94
N SER A 301 26.72 8.65 -1.09
CA SER A 301 25.70 9.68 -0.79
C SER A 301 25.29 10.45 -2.04
N ALA A 302 26.25 10.91 -2.84
CA ALA A 302 25.99 11.62 -4.09
C ALA A 302 25.16 10.76 -5.05
N SER A 303 25.50 9.48 -5.20
CA SER A 303 24.78 8.58 -6.10
C SER A 303 23.34 8.28 -5.67
N LYS A 304 23.10 8.07 -4.37
CA LYS A 304 21.73 7.88 -3.85
C LYS A 304 20.89 9.15 -3.95
N ARG A 305 21.51 10.32 -3.71
CA ARG A 305 20.86 11.63 -3.85
C ARG A 305 20.52 11.99 -5.29
N ALA A 306 21.39 11.64 -6.25
CA ALA A 306 21.17 11.90 -7.67
C ALA A 306 19.88 11.24 -8.20
N PHE A 307 19.46 10.12 -7.60
CA PHE A 307 18.24 9.43 -7.95
C PHE A 307 16.96 10.04 -7.35
N LEU A 308 17.07 10.85 -6.29
CA LEU A 308 15.90 11.36 -5.54
C LEU A 308 14.90 12.17 -6.38
N PRO A 309 15.31 13.04 -7.31
CA PRO A 309 14.36 13.77 -8.15
C PRO A 309 13.47 12.84 -9.00
N TYR A 310 14.07 11.78 -9.57
CA TYR A 310 13.35 10.76 -10.34
C TYR A 310 12.45 9.91 -9.43
N ALA A 311 12.98 9.46 -8.28
CA ALA A 311 12.20 8.79 -7.25
C ALA A 311 10.98 9.61 -6.81
N ARG A 312 11.15 10.94 -6.66
CA ARG A 312 10.08 11.85 -6.26
C ARG A 312 9.01 11.97 -7.33
N ALA A 313 9.39 12.01 -8.60
CA ALA A 313 8.44 12.02 -9.70
C ALA A 313 7.63 10.71 -9.79
N LEU A 314 8.29 9.54 -9.67
CA LEU A 314 7.61 8.24 -9.56
C LEU A 314 6.68 8.16 -8.34
N TYR A 315 7.11 8.71 -7.20
CA TYR A 315 6.30 8.76 -5.99
C TYR A 315 4.99 9.54 -6.20
N ASN A 316 4.97 10.52 -7.11
CA ASN A 316 3.77 11.30 -7.45
C ASN A 316 2.95 10.69 -8.60
N ASP A 317 3.56 9.89 -9.49
CA ASP A 317 2.88 9.34 -10.67
C ASP A 317 1.74 8.38 -10.26
N PRO A 318 0.48 8.65 -10.66
CA PRO A 318 -0.66 7.78 -10.31
C PRO A 318 -0.66 6.44 -11.05
N ARG A 319 0.18 6.26 -12.08
CA ARG A 319 0.22 5.08 -12.97
C ARG A 319 1.19 4.01 -12.51
N VAL A 320 1.89 4.23 -11.40
CA VAL A 320 2.83 3.26 -10.81
C VAL A 320 2.75 3.37 -9.28
N ILE A 321 2.81 2.23 -8.59
CA ILE A 321 3.06 2.19 -7.16
C ILE A 321 4.57 2.18 -6.97
N TYR A 322 5.15 3.32 -6.62
CA TYR A 322 6.56 3.42 -6.30
C TYR A 322 6.77 3.34 -4.79
N ARG A 323 7.57 2.37 -4.35
CA ARG A 323 8.00 2.24 -2.96
C ARG A 323 9.46 2.62 -2.80
N HIS A 324 9.70 3.55 -1.89
CA HIS A 324 11.04 4.02 -1.54
C HIS A 324 11.43 3.46 -0.18
N ILE A 325 12.21 2.38 -0.18
CA ILE A 325 12.67 1.68 1.02
C ILE A 325 13.96 2.32 1.49
N VAL A 326 13.94 2.92 2.68
CA VAL A 326 15.09 3.64 3.25
C VAL A 326 15.58 2.89 4.49
N PRO A 327 16.52 1.95 4.31
CA PRO A 327 17.12 1.24 5.42
C PRO A 327 18.21 2.05 6.11
N SER A 328 18.31 1.89 7.42
CA SER A 328 19.55 2.17 8.16
C SER A 328 20.63 1.14 7.79
N ALA A 329 21.88 1.37 8.19
CA ALA A 329 22.96 0.41 7.95
C ALA A 329 22.57 -0.98 8.51
N PHE A 330 22.82 -2.04 7.76
CA PHE A 330 22.60 -3.42 8.19
C PHE A 330 23.81 -4.28 7.77
N GLU A 331 24.01 -5.40 8.45
CA GLU A 331 25.16 -6.27 8.21
C GLU A 331 25.17 -6.79 6.77
N SER A 332 26.21 -6.43 6.01
CA SER A 332 26.34 -6.76 4.59
C SER A 332 27.79 -6.65 4.11
N GLN A 333 28.03 -7.06 2.87
CA GLN A 333 29.33 -6.81 2.20
C GLN A 333 29.64 -5.31 2.04
N MET A 334 28.62 -4.42 2.11
CA MET A 334 28.81 -2.98 2.03
C MET A 334 29.22 -2.35 3.38
N GLY A 335 29.21 -3.10 4.48
CA GLY A 335 29.61 -2.62 5.80
C GLY A 335 28.95 -3.36 6.95
N LYS A 336 29.55 -3.21 8.13
CA LYS A 336 29.05 -3.80 9.37
C LYS A 336 27.94 -2.95 10.00
N ALA A 337 27.00 -3.60 10.68
CA ALA A 337 26.00 -2.90 11.48
C ALA A 337 25.40 -3.80 12.57
N ILE A 338 24.60 -3.21 13.45
CA ILE A 338 24.03 -3.90 14.62
C ILE A 338 22.87 -4.83 14.22
N VAL A 339 22.15 -4.51 13.14
CA VAL A 339 20.98 -5.27 12.69
C VAL A 339 21.29 -6.14 11.49
N SER A 340 20.62 -7.29 11.41
CA SER A 340 20.74 -8.23 10.30
C SER A 340 19.90 -7.82 9.09
N PRO A 341 20.23 -8.29 7.87
CA PRO A 341 19.41 -8.07 6.69
C PRO A 341 17.99 -8.65 6.84
N ASP A 342 17.83 -9.78 7.55
CA ASP A 342 16.53 -10.36 7.88
C ASP A 342 15.66 -9.42 8.73
N TRP A 343 16.26 -8.70 9.69
CA TRP A 343 15.54 -7.69 10.47
C TRP A 343 15.08 -6.54 9.55
N THR A 344 15.97 -6.00 8.73
CA THR A 344 15.66 -4.89 7.81
C THR A 344 14.55 -5.27 6.83
N ALA A 345 14.59 -6.48 6.26
CA ALA A 345 13.55 -6.98 5.36
C ALA A 345 12.20 -7.17 6.06
N ARG A 346 12.18 -7.66 7.31
CA ARG A 346 10.95 -7.78 8.10
C ARG A 346 10.32 -6.42 8.41
N VAL A 347 11.13 -5.43 8.79
CA VAL A 347 10.65 -4.06 9.04
C VAL A 347 10.13 -3.42 7.76
N ALA A 348 10.85 -3.57 6.64
CA ALA A 348 10.37 -3.10 5.34
C ALA A 348 9.01 -3.71 4.99
N MET A 349 8.87 -5.03 5.12
CA MET A 349 7.59 -5.70 4.88
C MET A 349 6.50 -5.30 5.88
N TRP A 350 6.84 -5.03 7.14
CA TRP A 350 5.87 -4.53 8.13
C TRP A 350 5.20 -3.22 7.69
N TRP A 351 5.97 -2.29 7.13
CA TRP A 351 5.47 -1.04 6.57
C TRP A 351 4.72 -1.25 5.25
N ILE A 352 5.26 -2.08 4.34
CA ILE A 352 4.60 -2.40 3.06
C ILE A 352 3.22 -3.01 3.28
N ARG A 353 3.08 -3.92 4.26
CA ARG A 353 1.80 -4.54 4.64
C ARG A 353 0.73 -3.52 5.06
N ARG A 354 1.17 -2.36 5.55
CA ARG A 354 0.33 -1.23 5.99
C ARG A 354 0.09 -0.21 4.89
N GLY A 355 0.50 -0.50 3.66
CA GLY A 355 0.30 0.35 2.50
C GLY A 355 1.38 1.42 2.30
N ALA A 356 2.44 1.45 3.11
CA ALA A 356 3.43 2.52 3.05
C ALA A 356 4.18 2.52 1.71
N CYS A 357 4.14 3.65 1.00
CA CYS A 357 4.96 3.87 -0.21
C CYS A 357 6.35 4.39 0.16
N TYR A 358 6.48 5.24 1.16
CA TYR A 358 7.77 5.51 1.79
C TYR A 358 7.96 4.52 2.94
N VAL A 359 9.04 3.74 2.93
CA VAL A 359 9.23 2.59 3.82
C VAL A 359 10.48 2.83 4.69
N PRO A 360 10.31 3.39 5.91
CA PRO A 360 11.42 3.66 6.81
C PRO A 360 11.84 2.38 7.54
N ALA A 361 12.84 1.68 7.00
CA ALA A 361 13.39 0.45 7.57
C ALA A 361 14.59 0.76 8.48
N THR A 362 14.36 1.57 9.52
CA THR A 362 15.41 2.20 10.32
C THR A 362 15.34 1.85 11.82
N TYR A 363 16.50 1.79 12.47
CA TYR A 363 16.64 1.85 13.93
C TYR A 363 17.22 3.18 14.44
N THR A 364 17.72 4.06 13.55
CA THR A 364 18.32 5.36 13.93
C THR A 364 17.29 6.49 13.94
N GLY A 365 16.17 6.30 13.23
CA GLY A 365 15.13 7.29 13.03
C GLY A 365 15.41 8.30 11.90
N LEU A 366 16.60 8.29 11.30
CA LEU A 366 16.94 9.24 10.23
C LEU A 366 16.07 9.09 8.99
N ALA A 367 15.58 7.88 8.68
CA ALA A 367 14.63 7.68 7.60
C ALA A 367 13.32 8.48 7.77
N TYR A 368 12.87 8.78 9.00
CA TYR A 368 11.70 9.63 9.21
C TYR A 368 12.00 11.10 8.91
N LEU A 369 13.22 11.58 9.20
CA LEU A 369 13.64 12.92 8.78
C LEU A 369 13.81 12.99 7.26
N ASN A 370 14.35 11.91 6.66
CA ASN A 370 14.46 11.80 5.22
C ASN A 370 13.08 11.76 4.54
N PHE A 371 12.04 11.21 5.18
CA PHE A 371 10.67 11.28 4.67
C PHE A 371 10.18 12.72 4.50
N VAL A 372 10.40 13.58 5.51
CA VAL A 372 10.02 14.99 5.45
C VAL A 372 10.80 15.72 4.35
N LYS A 373 12.13 15.51 4.29
CA LYS A 373 12.97 16.06 3.21
C LYS A 373 12.49 15.60 1.83
N PHE A 374 12.26 14.31 1.67
CA PHE A 374 11.81 13.69 0.42
C PHE A 374 10.47 14.25 -0.03
N LEU A 375 9.49 14.39 0.87
CA LEU A 375 8.17 14.90 0.48
C LEU A 375 8.15 16.41 0.20
N CYS A 376 8.82 17.20 1.04
CA CYS A 376 8.67 18.66 1.08
C CYS A 376 9.76 19.43 0.35
N LEU A 377 10.98 18.89 0.25
CA LEU A 377 12.15 19.61 -0.25
C LEU A 377 12.68 19.09 -1.59
N GLU A 378 12.54 17.78 -1.85
CA GLU A 378 12.97 17.20 -3.13
C GLU A 378 11.99 17.57 -4.25
N ARG A 379 12.53 18.13 -5.33
CA ARG A 379 11.75 18.51 -6.51
C ARG A 379 11.63 17.32 -7.47
N PRO A 380 10.42 16.98 -7.94
CA PRO A 380 10.26 15.90 -8.90
C PRO A 380 10.88 16.28 -10.26
N ASP A 381 11.66 15.37 -10.85
CA ASP A 381 12.23 15.55 -12.18
C ASP A 381 12.32 14.20 -12.93
N MET A 382 11.64 14.11 -14.07
CA MET A 382 11.70 12.95 -14.97
C MET A 382 12.78 13.12 -16.07
N GLY A 383 13.33 14.32 -16.24
CA GLY A 383 14.23 14.69 -17.35
C GLY A 383 15.57 13.97 -17.35
N ASN A 384 16.02 13.44 -16.20
CA ASN A 384 17.21 12.60 -16.13
C ASN A 384 17.02 11.24 -16.82
N GLY A 385 15.79 10.71 -16.86
CA GLY A 385 15.49 9.47 -17.58
C GLY A 385 15.52 9.64 -19.11
N SER A 386 14.93 10.72 -19.62
CA SER A 386 14.95 11.03 -21.05
C SER A 386 16.37 11.28 -21.59
N LYS A 387 17.25 11.93 -20.81
CA LYS A 387 18.64 12.20 -21.23
C LYS A 387 19.52 10.95 -21.31
N LEU A 388 19.23 9.93 -20.50
CA LEU A 388 19.96 8.66 -20.53
C LEU A 388 19.58 7.77 -21.72
N LYS A 389 18.45 8.04 -22.40
CA LYS A 389 18.07 7.33 -23.65
C LYS A 389 18.80 7.83 -24.89
N GLU A 390 19.42 9.02 -24.81
CA GLU A 390 20.17 9.63 -25.91
C GLU A 390 21.68 9.33 -25.85
N MET A 391 22.14 8.63 -24.80
CA MET A 391 23.52 8.15 -24.60
C MET A 391 23.59 6.63 -24.76
#